data_AF-A0AA36GME9-F1
#
_entry.id   AF-A0AA36GME9-F1
#
_cell.length_a   1.000
_cell.length_b   1.000
_cell.length_c   1.000
_cell.angle_alpha   90.00
_cell.angle_beta   90.00
_cell.angle_gamma   90.00
#
_symmetry.space_group_name_H-M   'P 1'
#
loop_
_entity.id
_entity.type
_entity.pdbx_description
1 polymer ?
#
loop_
_entity_poly.entity_id
_entity_poly.type
_entity_poly.pdbx_seq_one_letter_code
_entity_poly.pdbx_strand_id
1 'polypeptide(L)'
;MGARTLWHILAMTISVVSAIDPQHQVTATAPNPKRIAVIGEGVIGLSTALAIKEHDPAAQITIFHDRPFENILSRGIAGLFRIDEPTPIQ
;
A
#
# COMPACT_ATOMS: atom_id res chain seq x y z
N MET A 1 -31.61 -6.75 0.09
CA MET A 1 -30.18 -7.11 -0.08
C MET A 1 -29.36 -6.19 0.81
N GLY A 2 -28.75 -6.77 1.84
CA GLY A 2 -28.41 -6.08 3.08
C GLY A 2 -27.03 -5.45 3.08
N ALA A 3 -26.90 -4.40 3.89
CA ALA A 3 -25.68 -3.61 4.12
C ALA A 3 -24.43 -4.46 4.42
N ARG A 4 -24.56 -5.74 4.79
CA ARG A 4 -23.46 -6.67 5.07
C ARG A 4 -22.58 -6.95 3.85
N THR A 5 -23.12 -6.89 2.64
CA THR A 5 -22.33 -7.17 1.42
C THR A 5 -21.44 -5.98 1.00
N LEU A 6 -21.82 -4.75 1.37
CA LEU A 6 -20.99 -3.55 1.12
C LEU A 6 -19.78 -3.46 2.05
N TRP A 7 -19.86 -3.99 3.28
CA TRP A 7 -18.71 -4.05 4.19
C TRP A 7 -17.61 -4.99 3.70
N HIS A 8 -17.97 -6.04 2.96
CA HIS A 8 -16.98 -6.99 2.43
C HIS A 8 -16.23 -6.46 1.21
N ILE A 9 -16.87 -5.60 0.40
CA ILE A 9 -16.22 -5.01 -0.79
C ILE A 9 -15.26 -3.88 -0.37
N LEU A 10 -15.60 -3.11 0.68
CA LEU A 10 -14.69 -2.09 1.24
C LEU A 10 -13.48 -2.71 1.96
N ALA A 11 -13.60 -3.93 2.48
CA ALA A 11 -12.50 -4.64 3.14
C ALA A 11 -11.49 -5.27 2.16
N MET A 12 -11.78 -5.29 0.85
CA MET A 12 -11.03 -6.09 -0.12
C MET A 12 -9.88 -5.34 -0.82
N THR A 13 -9.69 -4.04 -0.56
CA THR A 13 -8.59 -3.22 -1.13
C THR A 13 -7.46 -2.89 -0.15
N ILE A 14 -7.51 -3.39 1.09
CA ILE A 14 -6.40 -3.30 2.05
C ILE A 14 -5.86 -4.70 2.29
N SER A 15 -5.11 -5.22 1.32
CA SER A 15 -4.18 -6.32 1.55
C SER A 15 -2.80 -5.86 1.10
N VAL A 16 -2.28 -4.85 1.80
CA VAL A 16 -0.83 -4.68 1.92
C VAL A 16 -0.36 -5.88 2.71
N VAL A 17 0.31 -6.82 2.03
CA VAL A 17 1.00 -7.94 2.67
C VAL A 17 2.04 -7.35 3.62
N SER A 18 1.64 -7.22 4.89
CA SER A 18 2.60 -7.25 5.97
C SER A 18 3.14 -8.68 5.99
N ALA A 19 4.40 -8.84 5.58
CA ALA A 19 5.17 -10.01 5.96
C ALA A 19 5.34 -9.94 7.49
N ILE A 20 4.35 -10.44 8.22
CA ILE A 20 4.41 -10.63 9.67
C ILE A 20 5.16 -11.94 9.88
N ASP A 21 6.41 -11.83 10.32
CA ASP A 21 7.10 -12.94 10.96
C ASP A 21 6.29 -13.37 12.20
N PRO A 22 5.75 -14.61 12.28
CA PRO A 22 4.85 -15.02 13.35
C PRO A 22 5.51 -15.33 14.70
N GLN A 23 6.78 -14.98 14.94
CA GLN A 23 7.44 -15.29 16.21
C GLN A 23 8.36 -14.16 16.67
N HIS A 24 7.87 -13.22 17.50
CA HIS A 24 8.64 -12.66 18.64
C HIS A 24 7.80 -11.70 19.49
N GLN A 25 7.30 -12.18 20.63
CA GLN A 25 7.08 -11.31 21.79
C GLN A 25 8.46 -10.94 22.33
N VAL A 26 8.88 -9.67 22.23
CA VAL A 26 10.07 -9.15 22.92
C VAL A 26 9.61 -8.22 24.03
N THR A 27 9.97 -8.60 25.24
CA THR A 27 10.04 -7.80 26.47
C THR A 27 10.41 -6.34 26.22
N ALA A 28 9.81 -5.41 26.98
CA ALA A 28 9.97 -3.96 26.87
C ALA A 28 11.43 -3.46 26.78
N THR A 29 11.96 -3.44 25.56
CA THR A 29 13.09 -2.63 25.12
C THR A 29 12.54 -1.59 24.16
N ALA A 30 13.05 -0.36 24.20
CA ALA A 30 12.57 0.78 23.40
C ALA A 30 12.16 0.36 21.97
N PRO A 31 11.01 0.83 21.45
CA PRO A 31 10.42 0.28 20.24
C PRO A 31 11.41 0.39 19.08
N ASN A 32 11.93 -0.75 18.64
CA ASN A 32 12.78 -0.80 17.46
C ASN A 32 11.87 -0.43 16.27
N PRO A 33 12.20 0.59 15.47
CA PRO A 33 11.34 1.03 14.38
C PRO A 33 11.06 -0.10 13.41
N LYS A 34 9.79 -0.25 13.03
CA LYS A 34 9.37 -1.24 12.03
C LYS A 34 10.08 -0.96 10.72
N ARG A 35 10.66 -2.00 10.11
CA ARG A 35 11.35 -1.92 8.82
C ARG A 35 10.42 -2.44 7.73
N ILE A 36 10.13 -1.61 6.74
CA ILE A 36 9.14 -1.89 5.70
C ILE A 36 9.80 -1.69 4.34
N ALA A 37 9.71 -2.70 3.48
CA ALA A 37 10.13 -2.64 2.09
C ALA A 37 8.90 -2.43 1.20
N VAL A 38 8.96 -1.42 0.33
CA VAL A 38 7.94 -1.17 -0.70
C VAL A 38 8.57 -1.48 -2.06
N ILE A 39 7.95 -2.37 -2.83
CA ILE A 39 8.42 -2.74 -4.17
C ILE A 39 7.56 -2.00 -5.19
N GLY A 40 8.19 -1.11 -5.96
CA GLY A 40 7.58 -0.26 -6.98
C GLY A 40 7.48 1.20 -6.54
N GLU A 41 8.09 2.11 -7.30
CA GLU A 41 8.02 3.57 -7.07
C GLU A 41 6.90 4.26 -7.85
N GLY A 42 5.88 3.50 -8.29
CA GLY A 42 4.68 4.05 -8.90
C GLY A 42 3.78 4.78 -7.91
N VAL A 43 2.75 5.45 -8.42
CA VAL A 43 1.79 6.21 -7.60
C VAL A 43 1.21 5.36 -6.46
N ILE A 44 0.95 4.08 -6.69
CA ILE A 44 0.45 3.17 -5.65
C ILE A 44 1.52 2.89 -4.58
N GLY A 45 2.76 2.59 -4.98
CA GLY A 45 3.83 2.29 -4.04
C GLY A 45 4.23 3.50 -3.19
N LEU A 46 4.41 4.66 -3.82
CA LEU A 46 4.76 5.90 -3.11
C LEU A 46 3.63 6.41 -2.21
N SER A 47 2.36 6.36 -2.66
CA SER A 47 1.22 6.77 -1.81
C SER A 47 1.05 5.83 -0.62
N THR A 48 1.26 4.53 -0.81
CA THR A 48 1.24 3.55 0.28
C THR A 48 2.38 3.81 1.27
N ALA A 49 3.60 4.02 0.78
CA ALA A 49 4.76 4.35 1.62
C ALA A 49 4.52 5.64 2.44
N LEU A 50 3.95 6.66 1.79
CA LEU A 50 3.60 7.92 2.45
C LEU A 50 2.54 7.70 3.54
N ALA A 51 1.44 7.03 3.23
CA ALA A 51 0.37 6.77 4.20
C ALA A 51 0.88 5.98 5.43
N ILE A 52 1.78 5.00 5.21
CA ILE A 52 2.44 4.28 6.31
C ILE A 52 3.30 5.23 7.14
N LYS A 53 4.09 6.10 6.50
CA LYS A 53 4.99 7.04 7.20
C LYS A 53 4.23 8.10 8.00
N GLU A 54 3.09 8.56 7.48
CA GLU A 54 2.20 9.48 8.18
C GLU A 54 1.52 8.82 9.38
N HIS A 55 1.16 7.55 9.26
CA HIS A 55 0.53 6.79 10.35
C HIS A 55 1.55 6.35 11.43
N ASP A 56 2.74 5.91 11.02
CA ASP A 56 3.83 5.48 11.90
C ASP A 56 5.12 6.22 11.51
N PRO A 57 5.36 7.43 12.06
CA PRO A 57 6.56 8.22 11.75
C PRO A 57 7.87 7.52 12.10
N ALA A 58 7.84 6.58 13.04
CA ALA A 58 9.01 5.80 13.44
C ALA A 58 9.34 4.70 12.41
N ALA A 59 8.41 4.31 11.53
CA ALA A 59 8.67 3.30 10.52
C ALA A 59 9.85 3.69 9.61
N GLN A 60 10.77 2.75 9.41
CA GLN A 60 11.86 2.85 8.44
C GLN A 60 11.40 2.22 7.14
N ILE A 61 11.20 3.05 6.12
CA ILE A 61 10.69 2.62 4.83
C ILE A 61 11.80 2.68 3.79
N THR A 62 11.97 1.61 3.02
CA THR A 62 12.87 1.56 1.87
C THR A 62 12.06 1.21 0.63
N ILE A 63 12.27 1.96 -0.45
CA ILE A 63 11.56 1.78 -1.72
C ILE A 63 12.53 1.13 -2.69
N PHE A 64 12.13 -0.01 -3.25
CA PHE A 64 12.87 -0.76 -4.26
C PHE A 64 12.17 -0.64 -5.60
N HIS A 65 12.93 -0.46 -6.67
CA HIS A 65 12.41 -0.32 -8.02
C HIS A 65 13.46 -0.81 -9.03
N ASP A 66 13.00 -1.33 -10.17
CA ASP A 66 13.84 -1.92 -11.23
C ASP A 66 14.28 -0.91 -12.29
N ARG A 67 13.58 0.21 -12.38
CA ARG A 67 13.79 1.33 -13.32
C ARG A 67 13.42 2.64 -12.62
N PRO A 68 14.02 3.78 -13.00
CA PRO A 68 13.76 5.07 -12.35
C PRO A 68 12.37 5.63 -12.66
N PHE A 69 11.92 6.60 -11.87
CA PHE A 69 10.55 7.12 -11.89
C PHE A 69 10.18 7.71 -13.26
N GLU A 70 11.15 8.26 -13.98
CA GLU A 70 10.97 8.80 -15.32
C GLU A 70 10.53 7.74 -16.34
N ASN A 71 10.78 6.47 -16.05
CA ASN A 71 10.54 5.34 -16.95
C ASN A 71 9.42 4.40 -16.45
N ILE A 72 8.59 4.83 -15.50
CA ILE A 72 7.44 4.04 -15.02
C ILE A 72 6.12 4.54 -15.62
N LEU A 73 5.11 3.66 -15.62
CA LEU A 73 3.78 3.96 -16.16
C LEU A 73 3.16 5.21 -15.53
N SER A 74 3.36 5.40 -14.23
CA SER A 74 2.78 6.53 -13.49
C SER A 74 3.28 7.90 -13.95
N ARG A 75 4.45 8.00 -14.60
CA ARG A 75 5.00 9.25 -15.14
C ARG A 75 4.21 9.79 -16.33
N GLY A 76 3.69 8.88 -17.16
CA GLY A 76 3.05 9.19 -18.44
C GLY A 76 1.52 9.18 -18.41
N ILE A 77 0.89 9.02 -17.24
CA ILE A 77 -0.57 9.00 -17.16
C ILE A 77 -1.14 10.40 -17.39
N ALA A 78 -2.39 10.47 -17.88
CA ALA A 78 -3.09 11.74 -18.08
C ALA A 78 -3.39 12.51 -16.78
N GLY A 79 -3.30 11.84 -15.62
CA GLY A 79 -3.63 12.43 -14.32
C GLY A 79 -5.13 12.67 -14.11
N LEU A 80 -5.98 12.16 -14.99
CA LEU A 80 -7.43 12.32 -14.91
C LEU A 80 -8.04 11.22 -14.04
N PHE A 81 -8.62 11.61 -12.91
CA PHE A 81 -9.39 10.69 -12.08
C PHE A 81 -10.78 10.49 -12.70
N ARG A 82 -11.02 9.31 -13.28
CA ARG A 82 -12.33 8.90 -13.82
C ARG A 82 -12.85 7.74 -12.99
N ILE A 83 -14.12 7.80 -12.65
CA ILE A 83 -14.84 6.64 -12.13
C ILE A 83 -15.36 5.91 -13.36
N ASP A 84 -14.73 4.79 -13.71
CA ASP A 84 -15.20 3.96 -14.80
C ASP A 84 -16.49 3.24 -14.38
N GLU A 85 -17.44 3.15 -15.32
CA GLU A 85 -18.61 2.28 -15.14
C GLU A 85 -18.14 0.82 -15.16
N PRO A 86 -18.70 -0.05 -14.31
CA PRO A 86 -18.32 -1.46 -14.30
C PRO A 86 -18.54 -2.07 -15.69
N THR A 87 -17.51 -2.75 -16.22
CA THR A 87 -17.66 -3.51 -17.46
C THR A 87 -18.67 -4.64 -17.24
N PRO A 88 -19.75 -4.73 -18.03
CA PRO A 88 -20.67 -5.85 -17.93
C PRO A 88 -19.90 -7.15 -18.18
N ILE A 89 -19.93 -8.08 -17.22
CA ILE A 89 -19.39 -9.42 -17.40
C ILE A 89 -20.42 -10.18 -18.26
N GLN A 90 -20.06 -10.52 -19.49
CA GLN A 90 -20.88 -11.34 -20.39
C GLN A 90 -20.82 -12.82 -20.02
#